data_AF-A0A1G0ITC2-F1
#
_entry.id   AF-A0A1G0ITC2-F1
#
_cell.length_a   1.000
_cell.length_b   1.000
_cell.length_c   1.000
_cell.angle_alpha   90.00
_cell.angle_beta   90.00
_cell.angle_gamma   90.00
#
_symmetry.space_group_name_H-M   'P 1'
#
loop_
_entity.id
_entity.type
_entity.pdbx_description
1 polymer ?
#
loop_
_entity_poly.entity_id
_entity_poly.type
_entity_poly.pdbx_seq_one_letter_code
_entity_poly.pdbx_strand_id
1 'polypeptide(L)'
;MATLSEAQLIEYLTQFEAQPRIPPLWLGPGDDAAWMTVPQGQRLVLSIDTLIENVHFTPQITPAALGHRSLAVSLSDLAAMGADPVSVLLAITFPGAPESEWVAEFAKGFFRLARRYEVVLLGGNIARGVLSLTTSVQGIVPAPKALRRDRVVPGDLLYVTGTLGASGYAVQCMQRRAQLPDVIRNRWWMPEPRVLEGLRLRGLASAGMDLSD
;
A
#
# COMPACT_ATOMS: atom_id res chain seq x y z
N MET A 1 26.61 0.93 -13.35
CA MET A 1 25.85 1.31 -12.14
C MET A 1 26.12 0.28 -11.06
N ALA A 2 26.15 0.68 -9.79
CA ALA A 2 26.43 -0.25 -8.69
C ALA A 2 25.18 -1.06 -8.33
N THR A 3 25.32 -2.37 -8.19
CA THR A 3 24.29 -3.26 -7.65
C THR A 3 24.38 -3.30 -6.13
N LEU A 4 23.25 -3.31 -5.42
CA LEU A 4 23.22 -3.38 -3.96
C LEU A 4 23.16 -4.83 -3.45
N SER A 5 23.84 -5.12 -2.35
CA SER A 5 23.60 -6.32 -1.56
C SER A 5 22.29 -6.19 -0.77
N GLU A 6 21.78 -7.30 -0.22
CA GLU A 6 20.56 -7.30 0.61
C GLU A 6 20.65 -6.35 1.80
N ALA A 7 21.75 -6.42 2.57
CA ALA A 7 21.97 -5.55 3.72
C ALA A 7 22.03 -4.07 3.32
N GLN A 8 22.70 -3.75 2.21
CA GLN A 8 22.76 -2.38 1.68
C GLN A 8 21.39 -1.89 1.24
N LEU A 9 20.53 -2.76 0.72
CA LEU A 9 19.19 -2.40 0.27
C LEU A 9 18.25 -2.12 1.45
N ILE A 10 18.35 -2.93 2.52
CA ILE A 10 17.61 -2.71 3.77
C ILE A 10 18.03 -1.38 4.40
N GLU A 11 19.33 -1.17 4.58
CA GLU A 11 19.87 0.09 5.12
C GLU A 11 19.47 1.30 4.27
N TYR A 12 19.49 1.15 2.94
CA TYR A 12 19.11 2.22 2.04
C TYR A 12 17.62 2.56 2.13
N LEU A 13 16.73 1.58 2.25
CA LEU A 13 15.29 1.83 2.36
C LEU A 13 14.94 2.49 3.69
N THR A 14 15.55 2.08 4.81
CA THR A 14 15.26 2.67 6.13
C THR A 14 15.71 4.12 6.27
N GLN A 15 16.63 4.61 5.42
CA GLN A 15 17.02 6.03 5.40
C GLN A 15 15.88 6.98 4.97
N PHE A 16 14.89 6.48 4.23
CA PHE A 16 13.75 7.28 3.75
C PHE A 16 12.55 7.24 4.70
N GLU A 17 12.69 6.50 5.81
CA GLU A 17 11.65 6.29 6.80
C GLU A 17 11.27 7.62 7.49
N ALA A 18 9.98 7.79 7.74
CA ALA A 18 9.48 8.95 8.47
C ALA A 18 9.87 8.83 9.94
N GLN A 19 10.21 9.93 10.60
CA GLN A 19 10.19 9.95 12.07
C GLN A 19 8.72 9.94 12.52
N PRO A 20 8.24 8.87 13.18
CA PRO A 20 6.84 8.82 13.61
C PRO A 20 6.56 9.87 14.69
N ARG A 21 5.39 10.49 14.61
CA ARG A 21 4.95 11.50 15.60
C ARG A 21 4.51 10.90 16.94
N ILE A 22 4.23 9.61 16.98
CA ILE A 22 3.76 8.89 18.17
C ILE A 22 4.95 8.18 18.82
N PRO A 23 5.20 8.33 20.13
CA PRO A 23 6.21 7.56 20.85
C PRO A 23 5.97 6.07 20.58
N PRO A 24 7.01 5.30 20.24
CA PRO A 24 6.76 4.07 19.53
C PRO A 24 6.07 3.09 20.48
N LEU A 25 4.85 2.72 20.09
CA LEU A 25 4.23 1.49 20.55
C LEU A 25 4.88 0.28 19.85
N TRP A 26 6.03 0.43 19.21
CA TRP A 26 6.65 -0.59 18.39
C TRP A 26 8.18 -0.60 18.48
N LEU A 27 8.80 -1.70 18.07
CA LEU A 27 10.23 -1.80 17.80
C LEU A 27 10.43 -1.71 16.29
N GLY A 28 11.21 -0.72 15.84
CA GLY A 28 11.51 -0.51 14.42
C GLY A 28 12.51 -1.51 13.86
N PRO A 29 12.88 -1.37 12.57
CA PRO A 29 13.88 -2.23 11.94
C PRO A 29 15.26 -2.04 12.61
N GLY A 30 15.94 -3.14 12.92
CA GLY A 30 17.28 -3.12 13.54
C GLY A 30 17.50 -4.16 14.65
N ASP A 31 16.42 -4.78 15.13
CA ASP A 31 16.45 -6.01 15.95
C ASP A 31 15.99 -7.20 15.08
N ASP A 32 16.01 -8.42 15.63
CA ASP A 32 15.66 -9.64 14.90
C ASP A 32 14.19 -9.67 14.41
N ALA A 33 13.31 -8.92 15.10
CA ALA A 33 11.93 -8.75 14.71
C ALA A 33 11.33 -7.45 15.27
N ALA A 34 10.34 -6.90 14.56
CA ALA A 34 9.52 -5.81 15.06
C ALA A 34 8.38 -6.35 15.94
N TRP A 35 8.02 -5.61 17.00
CA TRP A 35 6.78 -5.81 17.75
C TRP A 35 5.96 -4.52 17.75
N MET A 36 4.65 -4.62 17.98
CA MET A 36 3.77 -3.47 18.20
C MET A 36 2.76 -3.73 19.32
N THR A 37 2.45 -2.69 20.11
CA THR A 37 1.46 -2.69 21.17
C THR A 37 0.18 -2.05 20.64
N VAL A 38 -0.91 -2.80 20.68
CA VAL A 38 -2.24 -2.30 20.28
C VAL A 38 -2.89 -1.60 21.48
N PRO A 39 -3.29 -0.32 21.38
CA PRO A 39 -3.95 0.36 22.49
C PRO A 39 -5.26 -0.31 22.90
N GLN A 40 -5.61 -0.22 24.18
CA GLN A 40 -6.88 -0.76 24.69
C GLN A 40 -8.07 -0.14 23.95
N GLY A 41 -9.07 -0.96 23.62
CA GLY A 41 -10.29 -0.53 22.91
C GLY A 41 -10.13 -0.36 21.40
N GLN A 42 -8.92 -0.54 20.87
CA GLN A 42 -8.65 -0.61 19.42
C GLN A 42 -8.73 -2.06 18.93
N ARG A 43 -9.00 -2.23 17.64
CA ARG A 43 -8.74 -3.46 16.90
C ARG A 43 -7.53 -3.25 16.00
N LEU A 44 -6.69 -4.28 15.92
CA LEU A 44 -5.67 -4.39 14.88
C LEU A 44 -6.35 -4.84 13.58
N VAL A 45 -6.09 -4.13 12.50
CA VAL A 45 -6.54 -4.46 11.14
C VAL A 45 -5.30 -4.78 10.33
N LEU A 46 -5.33 -5.91 9.65
CA LEU A 46 -4.20 -6.44 8.88
C LEU A 46 -4.68 -6.66 7.45
N SER A 47 -3.89 -6.22 6.48
CA SER A 47 -4.04 -6.66 5.09
C SER A 47 -2.69 -6.98 4.48
N ILE A 48 -2.72 -7.75 3.39
CA ILE A 48 -1.55 -8.12 2.62
C ILE A 48 -1.91 -8.28 1.15
N ASP A 49 -1.15 -7.63 0.28
CA ASP A 49 -1.26 -7.78 -1.17
C ASP A 49 0.07 -8.16 -1.79
N THR A 50 0.01 -8.79 -2.96
CA THR A 50 1.19 -9.05 -3.78
C THR A 50 1.00 -8.53 -5.20
N LEU A 51 1.90 -7.65 -5.62
CA LEU A 51 2.05 -7.24 -7.01
C LEU A 51 3.10 -8.13 -7.68
N ILE A 52 2.79 -8.67 -8.87
CA ILE A 52 3.67 -9.57 -9.62
C ILE A 52 3.80 -8.99 -11.03
N GLU A 53 5.02 -8.90 -11.53
CA GLU A 53 5.27 -8.41 -12.89
C GLU A 53 4.53 -9.28 -13.91
N ASN A 54 3.94 -8.64 -14.93
CA ASN A 54 3.10 -9.24 -15.97
C ASN A 54 1.77 -9.84 -15.50
N VAL A 55 1.45 -9.75 -14.20
CA VAL A 55 0.12 -10.08 -13.65
C VAL A 55 -0.58 -8.81 -13.19
N HIS A 56 0.06 -8.04 -12.31
CA HIS A 56 -0.53 -6.88 -11.65
C HIS A 56 0.02 -5.54 -12.15
N PHE A 57 1.19 -5.56 -12.79
CA PHE A 57 1.82 -4.42 -13.44
C PHE A 57 2.64 -4.90 -14.64
N THR A 58 3.06 -3.97 -15.49
CA THR A 58 3.89 -4.27 -16.66
C THR A 58 5.29 -3.65 -16.51
N PRO A 59 6.32 -4.12 -17.24
CA PRO A 59 7.67 -3.57 -17.16
C PRO A 59 7.79 -2.07 -17.53
N GLN A 60 6.74 -1.49 -18.12
CA GLN A 60 6.70 -0.07 -18.46
C GLN A 60 6.39 0.83 -17.25
N ILE A 61 5.90 0.28 -16.13
CA ILE A 61 5.67 1.07 -14.92
C ILE A 61 7.00 1.63 -14.42
N THR A 62 7.02 2.91 -14.04
CA THR A 62 8.23 3.49 -13.44
C THR A 62 8.45 2.94 -12.03
N PRO A 63 9.69 2.84 -11.53
CA PRO A 63 9.94 2.32 -10.19
C PRO A 63 9.23 3.16 -9.11
N ALA A 64 9.23 4.49 -9.25
CA ALA A 64 8.51 5.39 -8.36
C ALA A 64 6.98 5.18 -8.39
N ALA A 65 6.41 4.83 -9.53
CA ALA A 65 5.00 4.46 -9.59
C ALA A 65 4.73 3.11 -8.95
N LEU A 66 5.60 2.13 -9.17
CA LEU A 66 5.49 0.82 -8.56
C LEU A 66 5.58 0.88 -7.03
N GLY A 67 6.49 1.69 -6.47
CA GLY A 67 6.58 1.90 -5.03
C GLY A 67 5.36 2.59 -4.42
N HIS A 68 4.78 3.56 -5.12
CA HIS A 68 3.50 4.12 -4.68
C HIS A 68 2.39 3.07 -4.73
N ARG A 69 2.26 2.36 -5.86
CA ARG A 69 1.21 1.37 -6.08
C ARG A 69 1.28 0.22 -5.08
N SER A 70 2.48 -0.28 -4.76
CA SER A 70 2.66 -1.41 -3.84
C SER A 70 2.13 -1.12 -2.45
N LEU A 71 2.25 0.12 -1.97
CA LEU A 71 1.66 0.54 -0.70
C LEU A 71 0.18 0.94 -0.86
N ALA A 72 -0.17 1.63 -1.93
CA ALA A 72 -1.51 2.16 -2.14
C ALA A 72 -2.60 1.09 -2.19
N VAL A 73 -2.33 -0.07 -2.81
CA VAL A 73 -3.32 -1.15 -2.89
C VAL A 73 -3.70 -1.65 -1.49
N SER A 74 -2.73 -1.97 -0.65
CA SER A 74 -3.01 -2.45 0.70
C SER A 74 -3.56 -1.37 1.64
N LEU A 75 -3.17 -0.10 1.46
CA LEU A 75 -3.79 1.00 2.19
C LEU A 75 -5.27 1.20 1.83
N SER A 76 -5.70 0.78 0.63
CA SER A 76 -7.12 0.78 0.24
C SER A 76 -7.95 -0.12 1.14
N ASP A 77 -7.44 -1.28 1.54
CA ASP A 77 -8.13 -2.19 2.46
C ASP A 77 -8.31 -1.58 3.85
N LEU A 78 -7.26 -0.92 4.36
CA LEU A 78 -7.37 -0.18 5.62
C LEU A 78 -8.40 0.94 5.52
N ALA A 79 -8.44 1.66 4.40
CA ALA A 79 -9.45 2.68 4.15
C ALA A 79 -10.87 2.11 4.17
N ALA A 80 -11.10 0.98 3.50
CA ALA A 80 -12.38 0.28 3.45
C ALA A 80 -12.90 -0.16 4.83
N MET A 81 -11.97 -0.51 5.73
CA MET A 81 -12.27 -0.88 7.12
C MET A 81 -12.36 0.34 8.05
N GLY A 82 -12.08 1.54 7.52
CA GLY A 82 -11.95 2.77 8.29
C GLY A 82 -10.86 2.64 9.35
N ALA A 83 -9.70 2.07 9.04
CA ALA A 83 -8.56 1.95 9.93
C ALA A 83 -7.55 3.10 9.73
N ASP A 84 -6.94 3.57 10.82
CA ASP A 84 -5.79 4.45 10.78
C ASP A 84 -4.57 3.60 10.41
N PRO A 85 -3.89 3.87 9.29
CA PRO A 85 -2.64 3.18 8.96
C PRO A 85 -1.59 3.44 10.04
N VAL A 86 -0.80 2.42 10.38
CA VAL A 86 0.25 2.50 11.41
C VAL A 86 1.59 2.06 10.84
N SER A 87 1.63 0.86 10.27
CA SER A 87 2.88 0.26 9.83
C SER A 87 2.73 -0.58 8.58
N VAL A 88 3.88 -0.90 8.00
CA VAL A 88 4.02 -1.76 6.83
C VAL A 88 5.23 -2.69 6.97
N LEU A 89 5.10 -3.89 6.44
CA LEU A 89 6.19 -4.80 6.12
C LEU A 89 6.25 -4.95 4.59
N LEU A 90 7.44 -4.87 4.02
CA LEU A 90 7.64 -4.95 2.57
C LEU A 90 8.61 -6.07 2.20
N ALA A 91 8.13 -7.06 1.46
CA ALA A 91 8.98 -8.06 0.83
C ALA A 91 9.10 -7.78 -0.67
N ILE A 92 10.34 -7.75 -1.18
CA ILE A 92 10.61 -7.56 -2.60
C ILE A 92 11.42 -8.74 -3.12
N THR A 93 10.92 -9.39 -4.18
CA THR A 93 11.64 -10.40 -4.92
C THR A 93 12.22 -9.76 -6.18
N PHE A 94 13.51 -9.93 -6.45
CA PHE A 94 14.16 -9.43 -7.66
C PHE A 94 14.67 -10.57 -8.55
N PRO A 95 14.61 -10.43 -9.89
CA PRO A 95 15.16 -11.45 -10.81
C PRO A 95 16.69 -11.50 -10.80
N GLY A 96 17.33 -10.41 -10.38
CA GLY A 96 18.78 -10.26 -10.27
C GLY A 96 19.12 -9.24 -9.19
N ALA A 97 20.40 -8.86 -9.11
CA ALA A 97 20.77 -7.76 -8.23
C ALA A 97 20.18 -6.45 -8.77
N PRO A 98 19.39 -5.71 -7.99
CA PRO A 98 18.75 -4.49 -8.49
C PRO A 98 19.77 -3.37 -8.65
N GLU A 99 19.52 -2.51 -9.65
CA GLU A 99 20.28 -1.29 -9.85
C GLU A 99 19.94 -0.27 -8.76
N SER A 100 20.96 0.40 -8.22
CA SER A 100 20.76 1.38 -7.14
C SER A 100 19.78 2.51 -7.51
N GLU A 101 19.78 2.96 -8.77
CA GLU A 101 18.85 3.99 -9.26
C GLU A 101 17.39 3.51 -9.25
N TRP A 102 17.15 2.26 -9.66
CA TRP A 102 15.81 1.67 -9.60
C TRP A 102 15.28 1.66 -8.17
N VAL A 103 16.12 1.23 -7.21
CA VAL A 103 15.77 1.17 -5.79
C VAL A 103 15.51 2.57 -5.23
N ALA A 104 16.31 3.55 -5.61
CA ALA A 104 16.13 4.96 -5.24
C ALA A 104 14.79 5.52 -5.71
N GLU A 105 14.44 5.31 -6.99
CA GLU A 105 13.17 5.77 -7.53
C GLU A 105 11.98 5.04 -6.90
N PHE A 106 12.10 3.73 -6.68
CA PHE A 106 11.10 2.95 -5.95
C PHE A 106 10.86 3.52 -4.55
N ALA A 107 11.93 3.73 -3.78
CA ALA A 107 11.87 4.27 -2.43
C ALA A 107 11.21 5.66 -2.41
N LYS A 108 11.55 6.54 -3.35
CA LYS A 108 10.91 7.87 -3.49
C LYS A 108 9.39 7.75 -3.62
N GLY A 109 8.92 6.81 -4.44
CA GLY A 109 7.50 6.53 -4.63
C GLY A 109 6.81 6.04 -3.37
N PHE A 110 7.36 4.97 -2.79
CA PHE A 110 6.85 4.29 -1.61
C PHE A 110 6.79 5.23 -0.40
N PHE A 111 7.92 5.84 -0.04
CA PHE A 111 8.01 6.67 1.16
C PHE A 111 7.32 8.02 1.03
N ARG A 112 7.11 8.53 -0.19
CA ARG A 112 6.23 9.71 -0.38
C ARG A 112 4.81 9.40 0.07
N LEU A 113 4.29 8.21 -0.24
CA LEU A 113 2.96 7.79 0.19
C LEU A 113 2.94 7.41 1.66
N ALA A 114 3.96 6.68 2.14
CA ALA A 114 4.08 6.31 3.55
C ALA A 114 4.11 7.56 4.46
N ARG A 115 4.88 8.60 4.10
CA ARG A 115 4.89 9.88 4.82
C ARG A 115 3.54 10.60 4.81
N ARG A 116 2.79 10.53 3.71
CA ARG A 116 1.46 11.16 3.61
C ARG A 116 0.49 10.56 4.62
N TYR A 117 0.56 9.25 4.84
CA TYR A 117 -0.33 8.52 5.72
C TYR A 117 0.32 8.13 7.06
N GLU A 118 1.48 8.70 7.37
CA GLU A 118 2.24 8.49 8.60
C GLU A 118 2.51 7.00 8.92
N VAL A 119 2.74 6.19 7.88
CA VAL A 119 3.02 4.75 7.97
C VAL A 119 4.52 4.50 8.10
N VAL A 120 4.89 3.62 9.03
CA VAL A 120 6.28 3.24 9.35
C VAL A 120 6.63 1.88 8.72
N LEU A 121 7.83 1.74 8.14
CA LEU A 121 8.31 0.48 7.56
C LEU A 121 9.01 -0.33 8.66
N LEU A 122 8.29 -1.26 9.29
CA LEU A 122 8.83 -2.03 10.41
C LEU A 122 9.89 -3.07 10.02
N GLY A 123 9.95 -3.42 8.74
CA GLY A 123 10.86 -4.44 8.25
C GLY A 123 10.43 -5.00 6.91
N GLY A 124 11.10 -6.07 6.49
CA GLY A 124 10.91 -6.60 5.16
C GLY A 124 11.77 -7.82 4.87
N ASN A 125 11.70 -8.28 3.62
CA ASN A 125 12.51 -9.38 3.13
C ASN A 125 12.90 -9.13 1.68
N ILE A 126 14.15 -9.43 1.32
CA ILE A 126 14.59 -9.38 -0.08
C ILE A 126 14.91 -10.78 -0.55
N ALA A 127 14.36 -11.17 -1.70
CA ALA A 127 14.52 -12.51 -2.25
C ALA A 127 14.89 -12.46 -3.74
N ARG A 128 15.26 -13.62 -4.29
CA ARG A 128 15.50 -13.81 -5.73
C ARG A 128 14.35 -14.56 -6.39
N GLY A 129 13.94 -14.11 -7.57
CA GLY A 129 12.82 -14.71 -8.32
C GLY A 129 12.15 -13.71 -9.28
N VAL A 130 10.96 -14.03 -9.77
CA VAL A 130 10.18 -13.08 -10.59
C VAL A 130 9.94 -11.79 -9.79
N LEU A 131 10.07 -10.62 -10.45
CA LEU A 131 9.85 -9.34 -9.78
C LEU A 131 8.46 -9.30 -9.14
N SER A 132 8.43 -9.29 -7.82
CA SER A 132 7.22 -9.25 -7.03
C SER A 132 7.39 -8.41 -5.77
N LEU A 133 6.30 -7.80 -5.33
CA LEU A 133 6.25 -6.96 -4.14
C LEU A 133 5.07 -7.39 -3.29
N THR A 134 5.37 -7.92 -2.11
CA THR A 134 4.36 -8.29 -1.12
C THR A 134 4.39 -7.26 -0.01
N THR A 135 3.27 -6.57 0.17
CA THR A 135 3.14 -5.49 1.15
C THR A 135 2.10 -5.91 2.18
N SER A 136 2.50 -6.01 3.45
CA SER A 136 1.55 -6.19 4.55
C SER A 136 1.42 -4.89 5.31
N VAL A 137 0.21 -4.38 5.42
CA VAL A 137 -0.08 -3.16 6.19
C VAL A 137 -0.84 -3.49 7.46
N GLN A 138 -0.56 -2.71 8.50
CA GLN A 138 -1.22 -2.80 9.78
C GLN A 138 -1.81 -1.45 10.13
N GLY A 139 -3.06 -1.46 10.57
CA GLY A 139 -3.77 -0.28 11.03
C GLY A 139 -4.53 -0.55 12.32
N ILE A 140 -5.02 0.51 12.95
CA ILE A 140 -5.86 0.42 14.14
C ILE A 140 -7.20 1.13 13.92
N VAL A 141 -8.23 0.63 14.57
CA VAL A 141 -9.56 1.26 14.54
C VAL A 141 -10.26 1.07 15.88
N PRO A 142 -10.95 2.09 16.42
CA PRO A 142 -11.78 1.89 17.60
C PRO A 142 -12.76 0.76 17.34
N ALA A 143 -12.79 -0.27 18.20
CA ALA A 143 -13.54 -1.50 17.97
C ALA A 143 -15.00 -1.30 17.50
N PRO A 144 -15.81 -0.36 18.06
CA PRO A 144 -17.17 -0.14 17.60
C PRO A 144 -17.29 0.59 16.25
N LYS A 145 -16.22 1.25 15.79
CA LYS A 145 -16.20 2.08 14.56
C LYS A 145 -15.61 1.38 13.34
N ALA A 146 -15.12 0.14 13.48
CA ALA A 146 -14.63 -0.65 12.36
C ALA A 146 -15.75 -0.86 11.33
N LEU A 147 -15.51 -0.42 10.09
CA LEU A 147 -16.43 -0.70 8.99
C LEU A 147 -16.35 -2.17 8.61
N ARG A 148 -17.48 -2.72 8.19
CA ARG A 148 -17.60 -4.11 7.74
C ARG A 148 -18.56 -4.16 6.57
N ARG A 149 -18.35 -5.09 5.64
CA ARG A 149 -19.23 -5.31 4.47
C ARG A 149 -20.62 -5.86 4.81
N ASP A 150 -20.80 -6.46 5.99
CA ASP A 150 -21.98 -7.26 6.36
C ASP A 150 -22.99 -6.51 7.24
N ARG A 151 -22.92 -5.18 7.26
CA ARG A 151 -23.75 -4.31 8.12
C ARG A 151 -24.77 -3.45 7.36
N VAL A 152 -24.93 -3.71 6.06
CA VAL A 152 -25.93 -3.02 5.23
C VAL A 152 -27.34 -3.43 5.69
N VAL A 153 -28.26 -2.47 5.71
CA VAL A 153 -29.68 -2.70 6.00
C VAL A 153 -30.56 -2.16 4.87
N PRO A 154 -31.77 -2.72 4.63
CA PRO A 154 -32.71 -2.17 3.68
C PRO A 154 -32.99 -0.69 3.96
N GLY A 155 -32.89 0.15 2.92
CA GLY A 155 -33.01 1.60 3.03
C GLY A 155 -31.67 2.34 3.06
N ASP A 156 -30.55 1.65 3.24
CA ASP A 156 -29.23 2.25 3.06
C ASP A 156 -29.04 2.75 1.62
N LEU A 157 -28.35 3.88 1.48
CA LEU A 157 -27.97 4.44 0.19
C LEU A 157 -26.58 3.94 -0.21
N LEU A 158 -26.41 3.65 -1.51
CA LEU A 158 -25.14 3.22 -2.07
C LEU A 158 -24.35 4.41 -2.61
N TYR A 159 -23.10 4.54 -2.17
CA TYR A 159 -22.19 5.61 -2.58
C TYR A 159 -20.87 5.03 -3.10
N VAL A 160 -20.18 5.81 -3.93
CA VAL A 160 -18.81 5.52 -4.36
C VAL A 160 -17.95 6.77 -4.18
N THR A 161 -16.67 6.58 -3.89
CA THR A 161 -15.70 7.67 -3.82
C THR A 161 -14.99 7.85 -5.16
N GLY A 162 -14.72 9.10 -5.55
CA GLY A 162 -14.01 9.40 -6.79
C GLY A 162 -14.78 9.00 -8.06
N THR A 163 -14.09 8.36 -9.00
CA THR A 163 -14.62 8.00 -10.32
C THR A 163 -14.21 6.59 -10.68
N LEU A 164 -15.08 5.83 -11.34
CA LEU A 164 -14.88 4.42 -11.67
C LEU A 164 -14.37 4.22 -13.11
N GLY A 165 -13.89 3.01 -13.40
CA GLY A 165 -13.61 2.53 -14.77
C GLY A 165 -12.20 2.77 -15.31
N ALA A 166 -11.39 3.63 -14.68
CA ALA A 166 -10.05 3.94 -15.18
C ALA A 166 -9.12 2.70 -15.21
N SER A 167 -9.06 1.93 -14.12
CA SER A 167 -8.23 0.71 -14.06
C SER A 167 -8.69 -0.35 -15.06
N GLY A 168 -10.01 -0.59 -15.15
CA GLY A 168 -10.57 -1.54 -16.11
C GLY A 168 -10.28 -1.13 -17.56
N TYR A 169 -10.40 0.16 -17.89
CA TYR A 169 -10.03 0.68 -19.20
C TYR A 169 -8.52 0.54 -19.47
N ALA A 170 -7.67 0.74 -18.47
CA ALA A 170 -6.23 0.51 -18.59
C ALA A 170 -5.91 -0.95 -18.97
N VAL A 171 -6.54 -1.91 -18.29
CA VAL A 171 -6.42 -3.34 -18.57
C VAL A 171 -6.87 -3.66 -20.00
N GLN A 172 -8.01 -3.12 -20.44
CA GLN A 172 -8.47 -3.31 -21.82
C GLN A 172 -7.51 -2.76 -22.86
N CYS A 173 -6.94 -1.56 -22.63
CA CYS A 173 -5.92 -1.00 -23.52
C CYS A 173 -4.67 -1.90 -23.60
N MET A 174 -4.19 -2.41 -22.46
CA MET A 174 -3.04 -3.31 -22.42
C MET A 174 -3.29 -4.63 -23.15
N GLN A 175 -4.46 -5.25 -22.94
CA GLN A 175 -4.85 -6.49 -23.64
C GLN A 175 -4.95 -6.30 -25.16
N ARG A 176 -5.47 -5.15 -25.61
CA ARG A 176 -5.63 -4.81 -27.03
C ARG A 176 -4.38 -4.19 -27.66
N ARG A 177 -3.29 -4.02 -26.89
CA ARG A 177 -2.09 -3.27 -27.30
C ARG A 177 -2.42 -1.87 -27.85
N ALA A 178 -3.45 -1.25 -27.29
CA ALA A 178 -3.90 0.08 -27.66
C ALA A 178 -3.17 1.15 -26.83
N GLN A 179 -3.12 2.38 -27.35
CA GLN A 179 -2.53 3.50 -26.62
C GLN A 179 -3.34 3.80 -25.35
N LEU A 180 -2.66 3.81 -24.21
CA LEU A 180 -3.26 4.17 -22.93
C LEU A 180 -3.13 5.69 -22.71
N PRO A 181 -4.23 6.45 -22.60
CA PRO A 181 -4.17 7.89 -22.33
C PRO A 181 -3.46 8.17 -21.00
N ASP A 182 -2.65 9.24 -20.95
CA ASP A 182 -1.81 9.54 -19.78
C ASP A 182 -2.62 9.70 -18.48
N VAL A 183 -3.81 10.29 -18.56
CA VAL A 183 -4.72 10.44 -17.41
C VAL A 183 -5.14 9.08 -16.84
N ILE A 184 -5.39 8.10 -17.70
CA ILE A 184 -5.76 6.74 -17.28
C ILE A 184 -4.53 5.99 -16.78
N ARG A 185 -3.40 6.11 -17.49
CA ARG A 185 -2.12 5.53 -17.06
C ARG A 185 -1.76 5.98 -15.66
N ASN A 186 -1.84 7.27 -15.38
CA ASN A 186 -1.53 7.82 -14.06
C ASN A 186 -2.48 7.29 -12.98
N ARG A 187 -3.78 7.13 -13.26
CA ARG A 187 -4.72 6.52 -12.30
C ARG A 187 -4.44 5.06 -12.02
N TRP A 188 -4.00 4.31 -13.05
CA TRP A 188 -3.62 2.91 -12.89
C TRP A 188 -2.25 2.77 -12.20
N TRP A 189 -1.27 3.59 -12.53
CA TRP A 189 0.08 3.56 -11.95
C TRP A 189 0.13 4.11 -10.52
N MET A 190 -0.66 5.14 -10.22
CA MET A 190 -0.63 5.88 -8.98
C MET A 190 -2.05 5.95 -8.37
N PRO A 191 -2.66 4.82 -7.99
CA PRO A 191 -3.99 4.85 -7.38
C PRO A 191 -3.94 5.61 -6.05
N GLU A 192 -4.96 6.42 -5.77
CA GLU A 192 -5.06 7.14 -4.50
C GLU A 192 -5.89 6.30 -3.51
N PRO A 193 -5.29 5.78 -2.42
CA PRO A 193 -6.05 5.06 -1.40
C PRO A 193 -6.93 6.05 -0.64
N ARG A 194 -8.18 5.68 -0.41
CA ARG A 194 -9.23 6.58 0.14
C ARG A 194 -9.21 6.64 1.66
N VAL A 195 -8.02 6.68 2.25
CA VAL A 195 -7.82 6.57 3.71
C VAL A 195 -8.62 7.64 4.44
N LEU A 196 -8.47 8.91 4.04
CA LEU A 196 -9.17 10.02 4.70
C LEU A 196 -10.70 9.90 4.60
N GLU A 197 -11.21 9.45 3.46
CA GLU A 197 -12.63 9.15 3.29
C GLU A 197 -13.08 8.01 4.21
N GLY A 198 -12.33 6.91 4.28
CA GLY A 198 -12.57 5.79 5.19
C GLY A 198 -12.62 6.21 6.67
N LEU A 199 -11.67 7.05 7.09
CA LEU A 199 -11.65 7.62 8.45
C LEU A 199 -12.88 8.49 8.74
N ARG A 200 -13.34 9.28 7.76
CA ARG A 200 -14.52 10.15 7.90
C ARG A 200 -15.84 9.37 7.93
N LEU A 201 -15.89 8.21 7.28
CA LEU A 201 -17.09 7.36 7.24
C LEU A 201 -17.33 6.58 8.54
N ARG A 202 -16.38 6.57 9.48
CA ARG A 202 -16.53 5.96 10.80
C ARG A 202 -17.75 6.53 11.54
N GLY A 203 -18.74 5.67 11.81
CA GLY A 203 -19.97 6.05 12.50
C GLY A 203 -20.98 6.81 11.64
N LEU A 204 -20.72 6.96 10.34
CA LEU A 204 -21.68 7.47 9.35
C LEU A 204 -22.16 6.35 8.43
N ALA A 205 -21.23 5.55 7.90
CA ALA A 205 -21.56 4.46 7.01
C ALA A 205 -21.98 3.21 7.79
N SER A 206 -23.06 2.57 7.35
CA SER A 206 -23.49 1.26 7.83
C SER A 206 -22.45 0.19 7.51
N ALA A 207 -21.88 0.24 6.29
CA ALA A 207 -20.90 -0.71 5.77
C ALA A 207 -19.87 -0.04 4.85
N GLY A 208 -18.77 -0.73 4.56
CA GLY A 208 -17.73 -0.26 3.62
C GLY A 208 -16.94 -1.41 2.99
N MET A 209 -16.51 -1.20 1.75
CA MET A 209 -15.52 -2.00 1.03
C MET A 209 -14.83 -1.11 -0.02
N ASP A 210 -13.62 -1.49 -0.45
CA ASP A 210 -12.99 -0.89 -1.61
C ASP A 210 -13.45 -1.59 -2.91
N LEU A 211 -13.04 -1.05 -4.06
CA LEU A 211 -13.37 -1.57 -5.38
C LEU A 211 -12.07 -1.87 -6.14
N SER A 212 -11.64 -3.13 -6.07
CA SER A 212 -10.34 -3.61 -6.57
C SER A 212 -10.42 -4.67 -7.67
N ASP A 213 -11.54 -5.41 -7.76
CA ASP A 213 -11.82 -6.46 -8.77
C ASP A 213 -12.55 -5.95 -10.03
#